data_AF-A0A2P7SDJ2-F1
#
_entry.id   AF-A0A2P7SDJ2-F1
#
_cell.length_a   1.000
_cell.length_b   1.000
_cell.length_c   1.000
_cell.angle_alpha   90.00
_cell.angle_beta   90.00
_cell.angle_gamma   90.00
#
_symmetry.space_group_name_H-M   'P 1'
#
loop_
_entity.id
_entity.type
_entity.pdbx_description
1 polymer ?
#
loop_
_entity_poly.entity_id
_entity_poly.type
_entity_poly.pdbx_seq_one_letter_code
_entity_poly.pdbx_strand_id
1 'polypeptide(L)'
;MAGRKTVVILAIGTTLAVSTQAFAVTMKELQGAWAIEGSDCANTFKKSGGKVTFKNPGSEVTSGVIVTGNKIVSPDLSCTAVSIKPEKDRLSAKLSCADTILIQSMSMSFKITGNDTFERFDPSYPTMAFSYRRCKM
;
A
#
# COMPACT_ATOMS: atom_id res chain seq x y z
N MET A 1 72.18 19.39 14.81
CA MET A 1 71.62 18.07 14.43
C MET A 1 70.11 18.15 14.61
N ALA A 2 69.35 18.34 13.53
CA ALA A 2 67.90 18.55 13.59
C ALA A 2 67.17 17.20 13.44
N GLY A 3 66.51 16.75 14.51
CA GLY A 3 65.71 15.52 14.53
C GLY A 3 64.37 15.73 13.83
N ARG A 4 64.13 14.95 12.77
CA ARG A 4 62.92 14.97 11.94
C ARG A 4 61.79 14.26 12.72
N LYS A 5 60.77 15.00 13.17
CA LYS A 5 59.59 14.42 13.81
C LYS A 5 58.62 13.91 12.74
N THR A 6 58.47 12.61 12.63
CA THR A 6 57.46 11.96 11.77
C THR A 6 56.07 12.21 12.35
N VAL A 7 55.22 12.91 11.60
CA VAL A 7 53.81 13.13 11.92
C VAL A 7 53.02 11.89 11.50
N VAL A 8 52.39 11.21 12.46
CA VAL A 8 51.44 10.14 12.18
C VAL A 8 50.04 10.76 12.22
N ILE A 9 49.44 10.95 11.04
CA ILE A 9 48.06 11.41 10.90
C ILE A 9 47.16 10.16 10.96
N LEU A 10 46.49 9.95 12.10
CA LEU A 10 45.39 8.98 12.19
C LEU A 10 44.17 9.59 11.50
N ALA A 11 43.89 9.16 10.27
CA ALA A 11 42.62 9.44 9.60
C ALA A 11 41.53 8.54 10.21
N ILE A 12 40.75 9.10 11.14
CA ILE A 12 39.55 8.45 11.68
C ILE A 12 38.46 8.58 10.61
N GLY A 13 38.32 7.55 9.77
CA GLY A 13 37.26 7.46 8.78
C GLY A 13 35.91 7.25 9.47
N THR A 14 35.11 8.30 9.58
CA THR A 14 33.70 8.23 9.96
C THR A 14 32.91 7.57 8.84
N THR A 15 32.72 6.25 8.91
CA THR A 15 31.72 5.57 8.10
C THR A 15 30.33 5.95 8.61
N LEU A 16 29.74 6.98 8.00
CA LEU A 16 28.32 7.29 8.11
C LEU A 16 27.54 6.10 7.53
N ALA A 17 27.13 5.18 8.39
CA ALA A 17 26.15 4.16 8.04
C ALA A 17 24.85 4.88 7.69
N VAL A 18 24.57 4.99 6.39
CA VAL A 18 23.26 5.43 5.89
C VAL A 18 22.27 4.33 6.28
N SER A 19 21.65 4.48 7.45
CA SER A 19 20.48 3.70 7.79
C SER A 19 19.37 4.11 6.84
N THR A 20 19.11 3.29 5.83
CA THR A 20 17.87 3.39 5.05
C THR A 20 16.72 3.21 6.03
N GLN A 21 16.13 4.31 6.49
CA GLN A 21 14.87 4.30 7.20
C GLN A 21 13.84 3.72 6.24
N ALA A 22 13.54 2.43 6.42
CA ALA A 22 12.34 1.84 5.87
C ALA A 22 11.18 2.61 6.50
N PHE A 23 10.63 3.57 5.76
CA PHE A 23 9.40 4.23 6.16
C PHE A 23 8.39 3.11 6.39
N ALA A 24 7.87 3.02 7.62
CA ALA A 24 6.81 2.08 7.91
C ALA A 24 5.65 2.43 6.99
N VAL A 25 5.43 1.60 5.97
CA VAL A 25 4.29 1.75 5.07
C VAL A 25 3.04 1.73 5.95
N THR A 26 2.16 2.70 5.77
CA THR A 26 0.92 2.81 6.55
C THR A 26 -0.28 2.90 5.64
N MET A 27 -1.48 2.64 6.17
CA MET A 27 -2.73 2.86 5.42
C MET A 27 -2.89 4.28 4.91
N LYS A 28 -2.15 5.25 5.48
CA LYS A 28 -2.17 6.65 5.04
C LYS A 28 -1.80 6.79 3.57
N GLU A 29 -0.86 5.99 3.09
CA GLU A 29 -0.41 6.05 1.70
C GLU A 29 -1.40 5.36 0.74
N LEU A 30 -2.17 4.40 1.26
CA LEU A 30 -3.22 3.71 0.53
C LEU A 30 -4.54 4.48 0.46
N GLN A 31 -4.71 5.62 1.15
CA GLN A 31 -5.97 6.39 1.13
C GLN A 31 -6.36 6.84 -0.27
N GLY A 32 -7.63 6.70 -0.66
CA GLY A 32 -8.13 7.17 -1.96
C GLY A 32 -8.81 6.09 -2.79
N ALA A 33 -9.12 6.42 -4.05
CA ALA A 33 -9.73 5.50 -5.02
C ALA A 33 -8.68 4.94 -5.96
N TRP A 34 -8.78 3.64 -6.26
CA TRP A 34 -7.77 2.88 -6.99
C TRP A 34 -8.43 1.94 -7.98
N ALA A 35 -8.08 2.03 -9.25
CA ALA A 35 -8.52 1.08 -10.26
C ALA A 35 -7.46 -0.04 -10.40
N ILE A 36 -7.89 -1.27 -10.61
CA ILE A 36 -6.96 -2.35 -10.98
C ILE A 36 -6.35 -2.02 -12.36
N GLU A 37 -5.14 -2.46 -12.60
CA GLU A 37 -4.51 -2.35 -13.92
C GLU A 37 -5.42 -2.99 -15.00
N GLY A 38 -5.55 -2.31 -16.14
CA GLY A 38 -6.52 -2.65 -17.19
C GLY A 38 -7.92 -2.05 -17.01
N SER A 39 -8.27 -1.51 -15.84
CA SER A 39 -9.52 -0.77 -15.62
C SER A 39 -9.33 0.75 -15.75
N ASP A 40 -10.33 1.42 -16.32
CA ASP A 40 -10.35 2.87 -16.44
C ASP A 40 -11.05 3.54 -15.24
N CYS A 41 -10.43 4.58 -14.68
CA CYS A 41 -10.93 5.29 -13.51
C CYS A 41 -12.31 5.92 -13.75
N ALA A 42 -12.52 6.52 -14.93
CA ALA A 42 -13.79 7.15 -15.27
C ALA A 42 -14.89 6.11 -15.49
N ASN A 43 -14.56 4.87 -15.86
CA ASN A 43 -15.52 3.77 -15.98
C ASN A 43 -15.80 3.05 -14.65
N THR A 44 -14.83 3.01 -13.73
CA THR A 44 -15.00 2.36 -12.42
C THR A 44 -15.72 3.27 -11.41
N PHE A 45 -15.38 4.56 -11.40
CA PHE A 45 -15.78 5.48 -10.34
C PHE A 45 -16.64 6.63 -10.86
N LYS A 46 -17.42 7.22 -9.95
CA LYS A 46 -18.07 8.51 -10.12
C LYS A 46 -17.82 9.38 -8.90
N LYS A 47 -17.71 10.69 -9.11
CA LYS A 47 -17.61 11.68 -8.04
C LYS A 47 -18.92 12.44 -7.95
N SER A 48 -19.53 12.45 -6.78
CA SER A 48 -20.76 13.20 -6.50
C SER A 48 -20.69 13.80 -5.10
N GLY A 49 -20.99 15.10 -4.97
CA GLY A 49 -20.93 15.80 -3.68
C GLY A 49 -19.57 15.70 -3.00
N GLY A 50 -18.47 15.73 -3.76
CA GLY A 50 -17.10 15.60 -3.23
C GLY A 50 -16.68 14.18 -2.83
N LYS A 51 -17.58 13.20 -2.88
CA LYS A 51 -17.31 11.80 -2.54
C LYS A 51 -17.12 10.96 -3.80
N VAL A 52 -16.08 10.12 -3.80
CA VAL A 52 -15.87 9.10 -4.84
C VAL A 52 -16.65 7.84 -4.46
N THR A 53 -17.39 7.28 -5.42
CA THR A 53 -18.19 6.06 -5.28
C THR A 53 -18.07 5.20 -6.53
N PHE A 54 -18.41 3.92 -6.44
CA PHE A 54 -18.47 3.03 -7.61
C PHE A 54 -19.64 3.42 -8.54
N LYS A 55 -19.43 3.31 -9.85
CA LYS A 55 -20.51 3.47 -10.83
C LYS A 55 -21.53 2.34 -10.73
N ASN A 56 -21.05 1.10 -10.63
CA ASN A 56 -21.84 -0.12 -10.57
C ASN A 56 -21.60 -0.89 -9.25
N PRO A 57 -22.19 -0.45 -8.12
CA PRO A 57 -22.12 -1.19 -6.87
C PRO A 57 -22.80 -2.57 -7.03
N GLY A 58 -22.23 -3.62 -6.42
CA GLY A 58 -22.72 -5.00 -6.50
C GLY A 58 -22.38 -5.75 -7.79
N SER A 59 -21.60 -5.18 -8.71
CA SER A 59 -21.07 -5.89 -9.88
C SER A 59 -19.84 -6.73 -9.52
N GLU A 60 -19.52 -7.73 -10.35
CA GLU A 60 -18.43 -8.67 -10.09
C GLU A 60 -17.06 -7.99 -9.85
N VAL A 61 -16.36 -8.62 -8.91
CA VAL A 61 -15.10 -8.23 -8.27
C VAL A 61 -14.03 -7.97 -9.32
N THR A 62 -13.42 -6.78 -9.29
CA THR A 62 -11.98 -6.50 -9.56
C THR A 62 -11.71 -5.09 -10.06
N SER A 63 -12.71 -4.32 -10.50
CA SER A 63 -12.46 -3.03 -11.19
C SER A 63 -11.75 -1.96 -10.35
N GLY A 64 -11.88 -2.00 -9.02
CA GLY A 64 -11.17 -1.09 -8.13
C GLY A 64 -11.54 -1.21 -6.66
N VAL A 65 -10.84 -0.41 -5.85
CA VAL A 65 -11.06 -0.29 -4.39
C VAL A 65 -11.05 1.18 -3.96
N ILE A 66 -11.77 1.49 -2.89
CA ILE A 66 -11.74 2.79 -2.22
C ILE A 66 -11.28 2.57 -0.78
N VAL A 67 -10.20 3.24 -0.40
CA VAL A 67 -9.64 3.18 0.95
C VAL A 67 -9.94 4.47 1.67
N THR A 68 -10.62 4.38 2.81
CA THR A 68 -10.95 5.53 3.68
C THR A 68 -10.73 5.17 5.14
N GLY A 69 -9.80 5.85 5.81
CA GLY A 69 -9.35 5.48 7.15
C GLY A 69 -8.80 4.06 7.15
N ASN A 70 -9.43 3.18 7.93
CA ASN A 70 -9.12 1.75 7.98
C ASN A 70 -10.07 0.88 7.16
N LYS A 71 -11.01 1.47 6.41
CA LYS A 71 -11.95 0.72 5.56
C LYS A 71 -11.43 0.63 4.14
N ILE A 72 -11.60 -0.55 3.54
CA ILE A 72 -11.29 -0.87 2.14
C ILE A 72 -12.59 -1.39 1.54
N VAL A 73 -13.11 -0.69 0.53
CA VAL A 73 -14.41 -1.01 -0.08
C VAL A 73 -14.20 -1.35 -1.55
N SER A 74 -14.64 -2.52 -1.98
CA SER A 74 -14.81 -2.92 -3.38
C SER A 74 -16.29 -2.76 -3.79
N PRO A 75 -16.67 -3.01 -5.06
CA PRO A 75 -18.08 -2.95 -5.47
C PRO A 75 -19.02 -3.86 -4.66
N ASP A 76 -18.53 -4.99 -4.16
CA ASP A 76 -19.29 -6.11 -3.61
C ASP A 76 -18.93 -6.46 -2.15
N LEU A 77 -17.81 -5.96 -1.63
CA LEU A 77 -17.28 -6.30 -0.31
C LEU A 77 -16.79 -5.04 0.42
N SER A 78 -16.99 -5.00 1.74
CA SER A 78 -16.40 -3.99 2.62
C SER A 78 -15.52 -4.66 3.66
N CYS A 79 -14.23 -4.32 3.65
CA CYS A 79 -13.24 -4.78 4.63
C CYS A 79 -12.86 -3.65 5.60
N THR A 80 -12.59 -4.02 6.85
CA THR A 80 -12.02 -3.14 7.87
C THR A 80 -10.68 -3.73 8.33
N ALA A 81 -9.61 -2.94 8.27
CA ALA A 81 -8.32 -3.34 8.80
C ALA A 81 -8.38 -3.38 10.34
N VAL A 82 -8.19 -4.58 10.89
CA VAL A 82 -8.19 -4.87 12.33
C VAL A 82 -6.79 -4.72 12.90
N SER A 83 -5.77 -5.14 12.14
CA SER A 83 -4.38 -4.91 12.49
C SER A 83 -3.52 -4.79 11.26
N ILE A 84 -2.42 -4.06 11.39
CA ILE A 84 -1.52 -3.72 10.31
C ILE A 84 -0.10 -3.89 10.82
N LYS A 85 0.69 -4.61 10.05
CA LYS A 85 2.08 -4.90 10.36
C LYS A 85 2.94 -4.48 9.17
N PRO A 86 3.86 -3.52 9.35
CA PRO A 86 4.88 -3.30 8.35
C PRO A 86 5.79 -4.54 8.29
N GLU A 87 6.15 -4.92 7.08
CA GLU A 87 7.15 -5.93 6.77
C GLU A 87 8.33 -5.28 6.04
N LYS A 88 9.32 -6.08 5.63
CA LYS A 88 10.55 -5.54 5.03
C LYS A 88 10.29 -4.73 3.76
N ASP A 89 9.43 -5.21 2.87
CA ASP A 89 9.09 -4.55 1.59
C ASP A 89 7.57 -4.47 1.34
N ARG A 90 6.76 -4.76 2.35
CA ARG A 90 5.30 -4.89 2.26
C ARG A 90 4.61 -4.40 3.53
N LEU A 91 3.30 -4.26 3.44
CA LEU A 91 2.39 -4.12 4.56
C LEU A 91 1.48 -5.34 4.60
N SER A 92 1.39 -6.01 5.74
CA SER A 92 0.42 -7.09 5.96
C SER A 92 -0.70 -6.60 6.86
N ALA A 93 -1.94 -6.80 6.42
CA ALA A 93 -3.14 -6.40 7.13
C ALA A 93 -4.01 -7.62 7.45
N LYS A 94 -4.48 -7.69 8.70
CA LYS A 94 -5.60 -8.57 9.04
C LYS A 94 -6.89 -7.78 8.84
N LEU A 95 -7.76 -8.27 7.97
CA LEU A 95 -9.00 -7.63 7.57
C LEU A 95 -10.18 -8.43 8.10
N SER A 96 -11.22 -7.71 8.56
CA SER A 96 -12.57 -8.25 8.75
C SER A 96 -13.43 -7.74 7.61
N CYS A 97 -13.90 -8.64 6.74
CA CYS A 97 -14.61 -8.34 5.52
C CYS A 97 -16.05 -8.84 5.60
N ALA A 98 -16.97 -8.05 5.05
CA ALA A 98 -18.39 -8.36 4.99
C ALA A 98 -18.93 -8.09 3.59
N ASP A 99 -19.67 -9.06 3.04
CA ASP A 99 -20.54 -8.91 1.88
C ASP A 99 -22.01 -8.95 2.33
N THR A 100 -22.95 -9.13 1.41
CA THR A 100 -24.39 -9.19 1.73
C THR A 100 -24.83 -10.47 2.43
N ILE A 101 -23.98 -11.50 2.47
CA ILE A 101 -24.28 -12.86 2.95
C ILE A 101 -23.46 -13.21 4.18
N LEU A 102 -22.15 -12.91 4.19
CA LEU A 102 -21.18 -13.45 5.13
C LEU A 102 -20.21 -12.39 5.67
N ILE A 103 -19.70 -12.65 6.87
CA ILE A 103 -18.58 -11.94 7.48
C ILE A 103 -17.43 -12.92 7.67
N GLN A 104 -16.24 -12.56 7.21
CA GLN A 104 -15.05 -13.39 7.29
C GLN A 104 -13.80 -12.56 7.58
N SER A 105 -12.82 -13.18 8.26
CA SER A 105 -11.51 -12.58 8.46
C SER A 105 -10.50 -13.14 7.47
N MET A 106 -9.70 -12.27 6.86
CA MET A 106 -8.62 -12.67 5.97
C MET A 106 -7.36 -11.84 6.19
N SER A 107 -6.20 -12.39 5.84
CA SER A 107 -4.95 -11.64 5.79
C SER A 107 -4.67 -11.23 4.36
N MET A 108 -4.16 -10.01 4.15
CA MET A 108 -3.79 -9.52 2.83
C MET A 108 -2.53 -8.69 2.93
N SER A 109 -1.65 -8.82 1.94
CA SER A 109 -0.42 -8.04 1.87
C SER A 109 -0.46 -7.06 0.71
N PHE A 110 0.17 -5.91 0.91
CA PHE A 110 0.22 -4.81 -0.05
C PHE A 110 1.66 -4.33 -0.19
N LYS A 111 2.04 -3.87 -1.37
CA LYS A 111 3.32 -3.20 -1.62
C LYS A 111 3.08 -1.91 -2.36
N ILE A 112 3.55 -0.81 -1.80
CA ILE A 112 3.53 0.47 -2.50
C ILE A 112 4.73 0.49 -3.44
N THR A 113 4.45 0.56 -4.74
CA THR A 113 5.48 0.51 -5.80
C THR A 113 5.77 1.90 -6.38
N GLY A 114 4.95 2.90 -6.04
CA GLY A 114 5.11 4.30 -6.42
C GLY A 114 4.06 5.19 -5.76
N ASN A 115 4.11 6.50 -6.02
CA ASN A 115 3.21 7.48 -5.38
C ASN A 115 1.72 7.22 -5.69
N ASP A 116 1.45 6.70 -6.89
CA ASP A 116 0.12 6.45 -7.41
C ASP A 116 -0.07 4.98 -7.84
N THR A 117 0.79 4.08 -7.35
CA THR A 117 0.71 2.64 -7.65
C THR A 117 0.96 1.78 -6.42
N PHE A 118 0.15 0.74 -6.26
CA PHE A 118 0.41 -0.31 -5.29
C PHE A 118 0.04 -1.67 -5.86
N GLU A 119 0.61 -2.72 -5.29
CA GLU A 119 0.32 -4.11 -5.59
C GLU A 119 -0.38 -4.75 -4.38
N ARG A 120 -1.42 -5.55 -4.64
CA ARG A 120 -2.07 -6.44 -3.68
C ARG A 120 -1.64 -7.86 -3.97
N PHE A 121 -1.21 -8.60 -2.96
CA PHE A 121 -0.83 -10.00 -3.14
C PHE A 121 -2.00 -10.92 -2.83
N ASP A 122 -2.12 -12.00 -3.61
CA ASP A 122 -3.09 -13.04 -3.33
C ASP A 122 -2.76 -13.75 -2.01
N PRO A 123 -3.74 -13.94 -1.11
CA PRO A 123 -3.48 -14.57 0.19
C PRO A 123 -3.12 -16.06 0.08
N SER A 124 -3.61 -16.75 -0.95
CA SER A 124 -3.34 -18.17 -1.21
C SER A 124 -2.10 -18.36 -2.08
N TYR A 125 -1.78 -17.38 -2.94
CA TYR A 125 -0.62 -17.39 -3.83
C TYR A 125 0.22 -16.11 -3.67
N PRO A 126 1.08 -16.01 -2.64
CA PRO A 126 1.76 -14.75 -2.27
C PRO A 126 2.73 -14.16 -3.30
N THR A 127 3.06 -14.93 -4.35
CA THR A 127 3.85 -14.50 -5.51
C THR A 127 3.00 -13.88 -6.61
N MET A 128 1.68 -14.10 -6.61
CA MET A 128 0.74 -13.46 -7.52
C MET A 128 0.32 -12.09 -6.96
N ALA A 129 0.47 -11.06 -7.78
CA ALA A 129 0.16 -9.69 -7.43
C ALA A 129 -0.84 -9.08 -8.42
N PHE A 130 -1.69 -8.21 -7.89
CA PHE A 130 -2.62 -7.39 -8.65
C PHE A 130 -2.22 -5.94 -8.50
N SER A 131 -1.86 -5.31 -9.61
CA SER A 131 -1.48 -3.90 -9.65
C SER A 131 -2.70 -2.99 -9.63
N TYR A 132 -2.60 -1.90 -8.88
CA TYR A 132 -3.60 -0.86 -8.79
C TYR A 132 -2.97 0.50 -9.07
N ARG A 133 -3.73 1.35 -9.76
CA ARG A 133 -3.38 2.74 -10.05
C ARG A 133 -4.33 3.70 -9.35
N ARG A 134 -3.80 4.79 -8.78
CA ARG A 134 -4.61 5.81 -8.10
C ARG A 134 -5.44 6.57 -9.12
N CYS A 135 -6.72 6.77 -8.81
CA CYS A 135 -7.63 7.57 -9.61
C CYS A 135 -7.68 9.00 -9.08
N LYS A 136 -7.24 9.96 -9.91
CA LYS A 136 -7.37 11.40 -9.66
C LYS A 136 -8.74 11.84 -10.18
N MET A 137 -9.74 11.84 -9.29
CA MET A 137 -11.16 12.13 -9.57
C MET A 137 -11.56 13.49 -8.99
#